data_AF-L0ACI9-F1
#
_entry.id   AF-L0ACI9-F1
#
_cell.length_a   1.000
_cell.length_b   1.000
_cell.length_c   1.000
_cell.angle_alpha   90.00
_cell.angle_beta   90.00
_cell.angle_gamma   90.00
#
_symmetry.space_group_name_H-M   'P 1'
#
loop_
_entity.id
_entity.type
_entity.pdbx_description
1 polymer ?
#
loop_
_entity_poly.entity_id
_entity_poly.type
_entity_poly.pdbx_seq_one_letter_code
_entity_poly.pdbx_strand_id
1 'polypeptide(L)'
;MNKKYQETRITNGSLILSIINKIILKIEDTYDDNYNLFDAKIDYKIKDIDYLLKKLKDNVIDLKINTPWDFKDHIEEINDKKIIIKNDTNLKNYISIKDLYDFIPYIPFHTDLSIINSFTQKTTSSNIEYLFLYDYNGYLSILEGETLKVKIPFIKVAYNMHSHPNGHCGFSLPDINSGLDLLSEGGLASSVVTERCALVMYRQGLVIEDDYINIKSRKYENLKSIKFIKIVY
;
A
#
# COMPACT_ATOMS: atom_id res chain seq x y z
N MET A 1 1.78 -34.98 -3.89
CA MET A 1 1.95 -33.61 -3.35
C MET A 1 0.69 -32.84 -3.70
N ASN A 2 -0.06 -32.35 -2.70
CA ASN A 2 -1.16 -31.44 -2.99
C ASN A 2 -0.59 -30.10 -3.48
N LYS A 3 -1.19 -29.55 -4.53
CA LYS A 3 -0.81 -28.24 -5.08
C LYS A 3 -1.23 -27.16 -4.08
N LYS A 4 -0.27 -26.35 -3.62
CA LYS A 4 -0.54 -25.18 -2.77
C LYS A 4 -1.50 -24.21 -3.48
N TYR A 5 -2.41 -23.58 -2.73
CA TYR A 5 -3.35 -22.60 -3.27
C TYR A 5 -2.62 -21.37 -3.83
N GLN A 6 -3.01 -20.96 -5.03
CA GLN A 6 -2.56 -19.74 -5.69
C GLN A 6 -3.71 -19.19 -6.53
N GLU A 7 -4.00 -17.90 -6.39
CA GLU A 7 -4.99 -17.18 -7.19
C GLU A 7 -4.44 -15.81 -7.55
N THR A 8 -4.67 -15.36 -8.79
CA THR A 8 -4.45 -13.98 -9.19
C THR A 8 -5.75 -13.43 -9.75
N ARG A 9 -6.14 -12.24 -9.30
CA ARG A 9 -7.37 -11.57 -9.70
C ARG A 9 -7.21 -10.06 -9.67
N ILE A 10 -8.13 -9.35 -10.31
CA ILE A 10 -8.24 -7.90 -10.19
C ILE A 10 -9.30 -7.60 -9.12
N THR A 11 -9.00 -6.66 -8.23
CA THR A 11 -9.93 -6.15 -7.22
C THR A 11 -9.98 -4.62 -7.28
N ASN A 12 -10.98 -4.03 -6.61
CA ASN A 12 -11.01 -2.58 -6.47
C ASN A 12 -9.82 -2.09 -5.65
N GLY A 13 -9.45 -2.83 -4.60
CA GLY A 13 -8.28 -2.49 -3.77
C GLY A 13 -6.97 -2.52 -4.55
N SER A 14 -6.75 -3.53 -5.40
CA SER A 14 -5.53 -3.63 -6.22
C SER A 14 -5.41 -2.51 -7.24
N LEU A 15 -6.51 -2.15 -7.92
CA LEU A 15 -6.51 -1.02 -8.85
C LEU A 15 -6.26 0.31 -8.13
N ILE A 16 -6.94 0.57 -7.01
CA ILE A 16 -6.77 1.81 -6.25
C ILE A 16 -5.35 1.94 -5.70
N LEU A 17 -4.80 0.88 -5.11
CA LEU A 17 -3.42 0.88 -4.59
C LEU A 17 -2.40 1.11 -5.69
N SER A 18 -2.57 0.46 -6.85
CA SER A 18 -1.71 0.67 -8.01
C SER A 18 -1.75 2.13 -8.50
N ILE A 19 -2.94 2.72 -8.64
CA ILE A 19 -3.10 4.13 -9.02
C ILE A 19 -2.42 5.06 -8.02
N ILE A 20 -2.70 4.90 -6.72
CA ILE A 20 -2.12 5.74 -5.67
C ILE A 20 -0.60 5.61 -5.62
N ASN A 21 -0.09 4.38 -5.77
CA ASN A 21 1.34 4.13 -5.83
C ASN A 21 2.00 4.86 -7.00
N LYS A 22 1.41 4.82 -8.20
CA LYS A 22 1.96 5.51 -9.38
C LYS A 22 2.02 7.02 -9.19
N ILE A 23 1.02 7.61 -8.53
CA ILE A 23 1.03 9.05 -8.20
C ILE A 23 2.15 9.37 -7.23
N ILE A 24 2.24 8.61 -6.13
CA ILE A 24 3.27 8.82 -5.10
C ILE A 24 4.66 8.70 -5.70
N LEU A 25 4.93 7.60 -6.41
CA LEU A 25 6.23 7.38 -7.04
C LEU A 25 6.55 8.49 -8.03
N LYS A 26 5.58 8.95 -8.83
CA LYS A 26 5.85 10.04 -9.78
C LYS A 26 6.19 11.36 -9.09
N ILE A 27 5.52 11.68 -7.98
CA ILE A 27 5.82 12.86 -7.16
C ILE A 27 7.22 12.73 -6.55
N GLU A 28 7.57 11.55 -6.03
CA GLU A 28 8.87 11.25 -5.44
C GLU A 28 10.01 11.26 -6.46
N ASP A 29 9.82 10.67 -7.64
CA ASP A 29 10.82 10.58 -8.72
C ASP A 29 11.18 11.97 -9.30
N THR A 30 10.29 12.95 -9.12
CA THR A 30 10.48 14.33 -9.60
C THR A 30 10.82 15.30 -8.48
N TYR A 31 10.89 14.83 -7.23
CA TYR A 31 11.13 15.65 -6.06
C TYR A 31 12.51 16.31 -6.10
N ASP A 32 12.54 17.59 -5.75
CA ASP A 32 13.73 18.41 -5.62
C ASP A 32 13.96 18.72 -4.13
N ASP A 33 15.12 18.29 -3.61
CA ASP A 33 15.52 18.43 -2.19
C ASP A 33 15.61 19.88 -1.70
N ASN A 34 15.52 20.88 -2.60
CA ASN A 34 15.38 22.29 -2.22
C ASN A 34 13.98 22.63 -1.65
N TYR A 35 13.01 21.73 -1.80
CA TYR A 35 11.64 21.90 -1.33
C TYR A 35 11.30 20.89 -0.23
N ASN A 36 10.10 21.00 0.35
CA ASN A 36 9.58 19.98 1.24
C ASN A 36 8.63 19.05 0.47
N LEU A 37 8.89 17.74 0.46
CA LEU A 37 8.05 16.73 -0.20
C LEU A 37 6.58 16.87 0.19
N PHE A 38 6.29 17.20 1.46
CA PHE A 38 4.92 17.30 1.97
C PHE A 38 4.14 18.53 1.49
N ASP A 39 4.80 19.46 0.78
CA ASP A 39 4.13 20.59 0.12
C ASP A 39 3.48 20.19 -1.21
N ALA A 40 3.70 18.96 -1.70
CA ALA A 40 2.96 18.41 -2.84
C ALA A 40 1.46 18.29 -2.53
N LYS A 41 0.65 18.82 -3.44
CA LYS A 41 -0.82 18.87 -3.34
C LYS A 41 -1.45 17.93 -4.33
N ILE A 42 -2.50 17.23 -3.91
CA ILE A 42 -3.20 16.23 -4.73
C ILE A 42 -4.70 16.51 -4.64
N ASP A 43 -5.45 16.31 -5.73
CA ASP A 43 -6.92 16.44 -5.72
C ASP A 43 -7.52 15.66 -4.55
N TYR A 44 -8.25 16.37 -3.68
CA TYR A 44 -8.80 15.82 -2.44
C TYR A 44 -9.69 14.59 -2.65
N LYS A 45 -10.33 14.47 -3.83
CA LYS A 45 -11.23 13.36 -4.15
C LYS A 45 -10.53 12.01 -4.19
N ILE A 46 -9.19 11.99 -4.26
CA ILE A 46 -8.43 10.74 -4.24
C ILE A 46 -8.56 9.98 -2.90
N LYS A 47 -8.98 10.65 -1.81
CA LYS A 47 -9.27 10.00 -0.53
C LYS A 47 -10.70 9.50 -0.40
N ASP A 48 -11.55 9.77 -1.38
CA ASP A 48 -12.93 9.31 -1.42
C ASP A 48 -13.00 7.97 -2.18
N ILE A 49 -13.17 6.88 -1.44
CA ILE A 49 -13.30 5.53 -2.01
C ILE A 49 -14.48 5.46 -3.00
N ASP A 50 -15.62 6.06 -2.69
CA ASP A 50 -16.80 6.01 -3.57
C ASP A 50 -16.54 6.76 -4.89
N TYR A 51 -15.83 7.88 -4.82
CA TYR A 51 -15.37 8.60 -6.01
C TYR A 51 -14.42 7.73 -6.85
N LEU A 52 -13.42 7.10 -6.22
CA LEU A 52 -12.47 6.23 -6.91
C LEU A 52 -13.16 5.03 -7.56
N LEU A 53 -14.07 4.37 -6.85
CA LEU A 53 -14.85 3.25 -7.38
C LEU A 53 -15.69 3.65 -8.61
N LYS A 54 -16.25 4.86 -8.62
CA LYS A 54 -16.93 5.41 -9.80
C LYS A 54 -15.94 5.62 -10.95
N LYS A 55 -14.76 6.18 -10.67
CA LYS A 55 -13.71 6.44 -11.66
C LYS A 55 -13.10 5.18 -12.25
N LEU A 56 -13.02 4.08 -11.50
CA LEU A 56 -12.57 2.80 -12.03
C LEU A 56 -13.45 2.24 -13.16
N LYS A 57 -14.68 2.74 -13.33
CA LYS A 57 -15.55 2.38 -14.46
C LYS A 57 -15.13 3.08 -15.75
N ASP A 58 -14.41 4.19 -15.65
CA ASP A 58 -13.89 4.94 -16.80
C ASP A 58 -12.65 4.22 -17.37
N ASN A 59 -12.39 4.38 -18.67
CA ASN A 59 -11.15 3.90 -19.31
C ASN A 59 -10.00 4.90 -19.15
N VAL A 60 -10.32 6.15 -18.85
CA VAL A 60 -9.36 7.23 -18.63
C VAL A 60 -9.61 7.83 -17.25
N ILE A 61 -8.58 7.82 -16.41
CA ILE A 61 -8.63 8.37 -15.06
C ILE A 61 -7.69 9.57 -15.03
N ASP A 62 -8.28 10.78 -15.05
CA ASP A 62 -7.57 12.03 -14.87
C ASP A 62 -7.39 12.35 -13.37
N LEU A 63 -6.17 12.65 -13.00
CA LEU A 63 -5.74 13.01 -11.66
C LEU A 63 -4.96 14.32 -11.72
N LYS A 64 -5.15 15.16 -10.71
CA LYS A 64 -4.52 16.48 -10.65
C LYS A 64 -3.64 16.57 -9.43
N ILE A 65 -2.46 17.12 -9.64
CA ILE A 65 -1.51 17.43 -8.57
C ILE A 65 -0.97 18.85 -8.76
N ASN A 66 -0.33 19.39 -7.74
CA ASN A 66 0.42 20.63 -7.83
C ASN A 66 1.64 20.52 -6.89
N THR A 67 2.83 20.62 -7.46
CA THR A 67 4.10 20.57 -6.73
C THR A 67 4.79 21.92 -6.82
N PRO A 68 5.56 22.32 -5.79
CA PRO A 68 6.36 23.54 -5.87
C PRO A 68 7.62 23.37 -6.76
N TRP A 69 8.00 22.16 -7.12
CA TRP A 69 9.07 21.83 -8.07
C TRP A 69 8.53 21.52 -9.48
N ASP A 70 9.43 21.39 -10.46
CA ASP A 70 9.08 21.06 -11.85
C ASP A 70 8.44 19.67 -11.93
N PHE A 71 7.18 19.64 -12.36
CA PHE A 71 6.44 18.42 -12.59
C PHE A 71 5.76 18.49 -13.95
N LYS A 72 6.11 17.52 -14.80
CA LYS A 72 5.53 17.35 -16.14
C LYS A 72 4.38 16.36 -16.08
N ASP A 73 3.33 16.68 -16.84
CA ASP A 73 2.22 15.77 -17.06
C ASP A 73 2.72 14.37 -17.45
N HIS A 74 2.11 13.36 -16.84
CA HIS A 74 2.56 11.99 -16.95
C HIS A 74 1.38 11.08 -17.28
N ILE A 75 1.63 10.10 -18.14
CA ILE A 75 0.63 9.12 -18.57
C ILE A 75 1.16 7.74 -18.23
N GLU A 76 0.33 6.95 -17.57
CA GLU A 76 0.59 5.55 -17.24
C GLU A 76 -0.56 4.68 -17.73
N GLU A 77 -0.31 3.38 -17.78
CA GLU A 77 -1.32 2.37 -18.04
C GLU A 77 -1.36 1.38 -16.89
N ILE A 78 -2.56 1.12 -16.38
CA ILE A 78 -2.82 0.18 -15.28
C ILE A 78 -4.00 -0.67 -15.70
N ASN A 79 -3.78 -1.97 -15.92
CA ASN A 79 -4.81 -2.92 -16.32
C ASN A 79 -5.69 -2.39 -17.47
N ASP A 80 -5.05 -2.03 -18.58
CA ASP A 80 -5.63 -1.45 -19.80
C ASP A 80 -6.36 -0.10 -19.60
N LYS A 81 -6.22 0.54 -18.43
CA LYS A 81 -6.75 1.88 -18.15
C LYS A 81 -5.66 2.92 -18.26
N LYS A 82 -5.98 4.01 -18.94
CA LYS A 82 -5.09 5.17 -19.07
C LYS A 82 -5.20 6.06 -17.84
N ILE A 83 -4.11 6.21 -17.10
CA ILE A 83 -4.02 7.11 -15.95
C ILE A 83 -3.26 8.35 -16.39
N ILE A 84 -3.85 9.53 -16.20
CA ILE A 84 -3.23 10.79 -16.58
C ILE A 84 -3.04 11.64 -15.32
N ILE A 85 -1.80 11.89 -14.95
CA ILE A 85 -1.43 12.74 -13.81
C ILE A 85 -1.02 14.10 -14.37
N LYS A 86 -1.85 15.12 -14.13
CA LYS A 86 -1.64 16.47 -14.66
C LYS A 86 -1.20 17.42 -13.56
N ASN A 87 -0.25 18.28 -13.90
CA ASN A 87 0.10 19.42 -13.05
C ASN A 87 -0.97 20.52 -13.22
N ASP A 88 -1.64 20.90 -12.14
CA ASP A 88 -2.67 21.94 -12.11
C ASP A 88 -2.30 23.00 -11.05
N THR A 89 -1.64 24.06 -11.50
CA THR A 89 -1.21 25.17 -10.62
C THR A 89 -2.38 25.91 -9.95
N ASN A 90 -3.60 25.75 -10.45
CA ASN A 90 -4.83 26.35 -9.93
C ASN A 90 -5.66 25.39 -9.05
N LEU A 91 -5.07 24.28 -8.59
CA LEU A 91 -5.75 23.30 -7.75
C LEU A 91 -6.22 23.93 -6.42
N LYS A 92 -7.55 24.11 -6.28
CA LYS A 92 -8.16 24.77 -5.11
C LYS A 92 -8.43 23.82 -3.95
N ASN A 93 -9.06 22.67 -4.24
CA ASN A 93 -9.41 21.67 -3.24
C ASN A 93 -8.38 20.55 -3.29
N TYR A 94 -7.48 20.53 -2.32
CA TYR A 94 -6.38 19.58 -2.30
C TYR A 94 -6.17 19.00 -0.90
N ILE A 95 -5.47 17.89 -0.89
CA ILE A 95 -4.83 17.29 0.28
C ILE A 95 -3.31 17.35 0.10
N SER A 96 -2.55 17.25 1.19
CA SER A 96 -1.11 17.02 1.08
C SER A 96 -0.82 15.58 0.66
N ILE A 97 0.34 15.32 0.06
CA ILE A 97 0.78 13.94 -0.15
C ILE A 97 0.90 13.16 1.17
N LYS A 98 1.18 13.83 2.28
CA LYS A 98 1.16 13.25 3.63
C LYS A 98 -0.20 12.64 3.97
N ASP A 99 -1.29 13.34 3.64
CA ASP A 99 -2.65 12.84 3.84
C ASP A 99 -2.97 11.62 2.97
N LEU A 100 -2.31 11.50 1.80
CA LEU A 100 -2.44 10.35 0.91
C LEU A 100 -1.69 9.14 1.49
N TYR A 101 -0.47 9.31 2.04
CA TYR A 101 0.22 8.23 2.75
C TYR A 101 -0.61 7.70 3.92
N ASP A 102 -1.18 8.59 4.74
CA ASP A 102 -2.01 8.21 5.89
C ASP A 102 -3.34 7.52 5.47
N PHE A 103 -3.75 7.61 4.20
CA PHE A 103 -4.93 6.92 3.67
C PHE A 103 -4.65 5.49 3.22
N ILE A 104 -3.42 5.19 2.77
CA ILE A 104 -3.04 3.89 2.20
C ILE A 104 -3.40 2.69 3.07
N PRO A 105 -3.14 2.70 4.40
CA PRO A 105 -3.41 1.54 5.25
C PRO A 105 -4.85 1.04 5.19
N TYR A 106 -5.80 1.92 4.92
CA TYR A 106 -7.23 1.63 5.00
C TYR A 106 -7.83 1.09 3.70
N ILE A 107 -7.14 1.23 2.56
CA ILE A 107 -7.70 0.89 1.24
C ILE A 107 -8.16 -0.58 1.18
N PRO A 108 -7.34 -1.59 1.53
CA PRO A 108 -7.77 -2.99 1.47
C PRO A 108 -8.97 -3.28 2.38
N PHE A 109 -9.06 -2.62 3.54
CA PHE A 109 -10.13 -2.84 4.51
C PHE A 109 -11.46 -2.17 4.11
N HIS A 110 -11.44 -1.19 3.21
CA HIS A 110 -12.65 -0.62 2.62
C HIS A 110 -13.10 -1.33 1.34
N THR A 111 -12.19 -1.97 0.63
CA THR A 111 -12.45 -2.48 -0.74
C THR A 111 -12.50 -4.00 -0.82
N ASP A 112 -11.63 -4.68 -0.08
CA ASP A 112 -11.36 -6.11 -0.22
C ASP A 112 -11.59 -6.88 1.09
N LEU A 113 -12.28 -6.28 2.08
CA LEU A 113 -12.52 -6.86 3.40
C LEU A 113 -13.16 -8.25 3.37
N SER A 114 -14.07 -8.49 2.43
CA SER A 114 -14.70 -9.81 2.27
C SER A 114 -13.70 -10.90 1.88
N ILE A 115 -12.73 -10.56 1.03
CA ILE A 115 -11.64 -11.46 0.61
C ILE A 115 -10.72 -11.68 1.81
N ILE A 116 -10.30 -10.61 2.50
CA ILE A 116 -9.47 -10.66 3.70
C ILE A 116 -10.10 -11.59 4.74
N ASN A 117 -11.38 -11.39 5.07
CA ASN A 117 -12.12 -12.21 6.03
C ASN A 117 -12.20 -13.68 5.63
N SER A 118 -12.39 -13.99 4.35
CA SER A 118 -12.46 -15.38 3.90
C SER A 118 -11.15 -16.13 4.16
N PHE A 119 -10.00 -15.49 3.93
CA PHE A 119 -8.71 -16.13 4.13
C PHE A 119 -8.24 -16.10 5.59
N THR A 120 -8.54 -15.05 6.36
CA THR A 120 -8.25 -15.06 7.80
C THR A 120 -9.03 -16.14 8.54
N GLN A 121 -10.30 -16.38 8.17
CA GLN A 121 -11.08 -17.52 8.68
C GLN A 121 -10.46 -18.88 8.31
N LYS A 122 -10.01 -19.03 7.05
CA LYS A 122 -9.28 -20.24 6.62
C LYS A 122 -8.02 -20.43 7.46
N THR A 123 -7.25 -19.38 7.72
CA THR A 123 -6.05 -19.44 8.55
C THR A 123 -6.35 -19.83 9.98
N THR A 124 -7.38 -19.26 10.62
CA THR A 124 -7.77 -19.68 11.97
C THR A 124 -8.16 -21.16 12.03
N SER A 125 -8.90 -21.65 11.02
CA SER A 125 -9.37 -23.04 11.01
C SER A 125 -8.28 -24.07 10.70
N SER A 126 -7.25 -23.70 9.93
CA SER A 126 -6.26 -24.64 9.38
C SER A 126 -4.83 -24.40 9.86
N ASN A 127 -4.55 -23.26 10.49
CA ASN A 127 -3.21 -22.73 10.78
C ASN A 127 -2.32 -22.56 9.53
N ILE A 128 -2.93 -22.45 8.35
CA ILE A 128 -2.24 -22.14 7.09
C ILE A 128 -2.39 -20.65 6.82
N GLU A 129 -1.26 -19.96 6.74
CA GLU A 129 -1.20 -18.53 6.46
C GLU A 129 -1.24 -18.27 4.95
N TYR A 130 -1.83 -17.15 4.55
CA TYR A 130 -1.94 -16.69 3.17
C TYR A 130 -1.26 -15.33 3.02
N LEU A 131 -0.55 -15.16 1.91
CA LEU A 131 0.11 -13.93 1.50
C LEU A 131 -0.69 -13.29 0.36
N PHE A 132 -1.00 -12.01 0.52
CA PHE A 132 -1.68 -11.15 -0.44
C PHE A 132 -0.67 -10.14 -0.97
N LEU A 133 -0.60 -10.03 -2.29
CA LEU A 133 0.35 -9.19 -3.01
C LEU A 133 -0.42 -8.30 -3.97
N TYR A 134 -0.48 -7.00 -3.67
CA TYR A 134 -1.08 -5.99 -4.54
C TYR A 134 0.03 -5.39 -5.41
N ASP A 135 0.04 -5.72 -6.69
CA ASP A 135 1.11 -5.29 -7.60
C ASP A 135 0.91 -3.86 -8.13
N TYR A 136 1.87 -3.42 -8.95
CA TYR A 136 1.84 -2.09 -9.56
C TYR A 136 0.93 -1.98 -10.80
N ASN A 137 0.37 -3.08 -11.28
CA ASN A 137 -0.45 -3.15 -12.49
C ASN A 137 -1.92 -3.40 -12.19
N GLY A 138 -2.31 -3.47 -10.91
CA GLY A 138 -3.70 -3.60 -10.49
C GLY A 138 -4.14 -5.03 -10.22
N TYR A 139 -3.22 -5.98 -10.06
CA TYR A 139 -3.51 -7.35 -9.67
C TYR A 139 -3.32 -7.58 -8.17
N LEU A 140 -4.21 -8.41 -7.61
CA LEU A 140 -4.06 -9.05 -6.31
C LEU A 140 -3.69 -10.52 -6.55
N SER A 141 -2.52 -10.94 -6.07
CA SER A 141 -2.14 -12.36 -5.98
C SER A 141 -2.24 -12.86 -4.55
N ILE A 142 -2.88 -14.01 -4.35
CA ILE A 142 -3.05 -14.68 -3.06
C ILE A 142 -2.33 -16.02 -3.11
N LEU A 143 -1.38 -16.23 -2.20
CA LEU A 143 -0.50 -17.38 -2.16
C LEU A 143 -0.60 -18.08 -0.81
N GLU A 144 -0.70 -19.40 -0.81
CA GLU A 144 -0.60 -20.21 0.39
C GLU A 144 0.85 -20.31 0.89
N GLY A 145 1.05 -20.00 2.17
CA GLY A 145 2.33 -20.09 2.87
C GLY A 145 2.67 -21.52 3.31
N GLU A 146 3.41 -21.64 4.41
CA GLU A 146 3.61 -22.88 5.15
C GLU A 146 2.91 -22.79 6.50
N THR A 147 2.65 -23.93 7.14
CA THR A 147 2.05 -23.96 8.48
C THR A 147 2.89 -23.14 9.45
N LEU A 148 2.30 -22.09 10.04
CA LEU A 148 2.93 -21.16 10.98
C LEU A 148 4.14 -20.38 10.45
N LYS A 149 4.36 -20.33 9.13
CA LYS A 149 5.46 -19.58 8.51
C LYS A 149 5.08 -19.08 7.12
N VAL A 150 5.03 -17.76 6.95
CA VAL A 150 5.25 -17.12 5.65
C VAL A 150 6.67 -16.55 5.63
N LYS A 151 7.55 -17.12 4.80
CA LYS A 151 8.76 -16.40 4.38
C LYS A 151 8.39 -15.62 3.13
N ILE A 152 8.12 -14.33 3.27
CA ILE A 152 7.90 -13.44 2.13
C ILE A 152 9.23 -13.38 1.37
N PRO A 153 9.35 -13.96 0.15
CA PRO A 153 10.53 -13.69 -0.66
C PRO A 153 10.50 -12.21 -1.04
N PHE A 154 11.66 -11.62 -1.33
CA PHE A 154 11.69 -10.24 -1.80
C PHE A 154 10.86 -10.14 -3.10
N ILE A 155 9.71 -9.48 -3.02
CA ILE A 155 8.81 -9.25 -4.14
C ILE A 155 8.46 -7.76 -4.14
N LYS A 156 8.75 -7.09 -5.25
CA LYS A 156 8.44 -5.68 -5.45
C LYS A 156 6.94 -5.53 -5.76
N VAL A 157 6.17 -5.05 -4.77
CA VAL A 157 4.71 -4.83 -4.85
C VAL A 157 4.33 -3.48 -4.25
N ALA A 158 3.14 -2.96 -4.58
CA ALA A 158 2.67 -1.72 -3.98
C ALA A 158 2.27 -1.91 -2.51
N TYR A 159 1.69 -3.07 -2.18
CA TYR A 159 1.25 -3.40 -0.83
C TYR A 159 1.35 -4.92 -0.64
N ASN A 160 1.79 -5.36 0.54
CA ASN A 160 1.66 -6.77 0.93
C ASN A 160 0.87 -6.94 2.24
N MET A 161 0.27 -8.10 2.39
CA MET A 161 -0.50 -8.46 3.58
C MET A 161 -0.36 -9.96 3.79
N HIS A 162 -0.22 -10.42 5.03
CA HIS A 162 -0.37 -11.83 5.33
C HIS A 162 -1.24 -12.09 6.54
N SER A 163 -1.94 -13.22 6.52
CA SER A 163 -2.85 -13.62 7.58
C SER A 163 -2.12 -14.35 8.71
N HIS A 164 -2.48 -14.05 9.95
CA HIS A 164 -2.10 -14.83 11.13
C HIS A 164 -3.33 -15.59 11.69
N PRO A 165 -3.12 -16.69 12.42
CA PRO A 165 -4.16 -17.29 13.25
C PRO A 165 -4.71 -16.30 14.27
N ASN A 166 -5.98 -16.47 14.64
CA ASN A 166 -6.62 -15.61 15.64
C ASN A 166 -5.89 -15.67 17.00
N GLY A 167 -5.76 -14.53 17.67
CA GLY A 167 -5.14 -14.41 19.01
C GLY A 167 -3.94 -13.45 19.08
N HIS A 168 -3.22 -13.21 17.98
CA HIS A 168 -2.13 -12.23 17.96
C HIS A 168 -2.08 -11.43 16.65
N CYS A 169 -2.18 -10.11 16.78
CA CYS A 169 -2.29 -9.15 15.69
C CYS A 169 -1.11 -8.19 15.75
N GLY A 170 0.06 -8.72 15.42
CA GLY A 170 1.31 -8.01 15.53
C GLY A 170 2.39 -8.66 14.67
N PHE A 171 3.32 -7.84 14.23
CA PHE A 171 4.44 -8.28 13.41
C PHE A 171 5.44 -9.08 14.22
N SER A 172 5.94 -10.17 13.64
CA SER A 172 7.18 -10.81 14.05
C SER A 172 8.38 -10.01 13.54
N LEU A 173 9.57 -10.26 14.09
CA LEU A 173 10.80 -9.61 13.60
C LEU A 173 11.08 -9.89 12.11
N PRO A 174 10.88 -11.11 11.58
CA PRO A 174 10.93 -11.35 10.14
C PRO A 174 9.96 -10.50 9.33
N ASP A 175 8.74 -10.26 9.83
CA ASP A 175 7.75 -9.45 9.13
C ASP A 175 8.16 -7.99 9.07
N ILE A 176 8.67 -7.43 10.18
CA ILE A 176 9.17 -6.04 10.21
C ILE A 176 10.32 -5.86 9.22
N ASN A 177 11.25 -6.83 9.14
CA ASN A 177 12.35 -6.77 8.18
C ASN A 177 11.85 -6.84 6.74
N SER A 178 10.92 -7.75 6.44
CA SER A 178 10.34 -7.89 5.10
C SER A 178 9.54 -6.64 4.71
N GLY A 179 8.84 -6.03 5.66
CA GLY A 179 8.15 -4.76 5.50
C GLY A 179 9.12 -3.62 5.23
N LEU A 180 10.21 -3.51 5.99
CA LEU A 180 11.25 -2.50 5.76
C LEU A 180 11.89 -2.61 4.37
N ASP A 181 12.22 -3.83 3.94
CA ASP A 181 12.78 -4.08 2.61
C ASP A 181 11.79 -3.67 1.50
N LEU A 182 10.50 -3.99 1.67
CA LEU A 182 9.43 -3.55 0.76
C LEU A 182 9.33 -2.01 0.69
N LEU A 183 9.27 -1.34 1.84
CA LEU A 183 9.08 0.12 1.91
C LEU A 183 10.28 0.88 1.31
N SER A 184 11.49 0.35 1.51
CA SER A 184 12.73 0.95 0.98
C SER A 184 12.80 0.89 -0.55
N GLU A 185 12.05 -0.02 -1.17
CA GLU A 185 12.05 -0.28 -2.61
C GLU A 185 10.82 0.34 -3.32
N GLY A 186 10.14 1.26 -2.64
CA GLY A 186 9.02 2.02 -3.18
C GLY A 186 7.64 1.42 -2.90
N GLY A 187 7.56 0.27 -2.23
CA GLY A 187 6.29 -0.25 -1.71
C GLY A 187 5.70 0.69 -0.67
N LEU A 188 4.38 0.68 -0.51
CA LEU A 188 3.67 1.67 0.32
C LEU A 188 3.38 1.17 1.73
N ALA A 189 3.04 -0.12 1.87
CA ALA A 189 2.67 -0.71 3.15
C ALA A 189 2.81 -2.24 3.16
N SER A 190 3.04 -2.76 4.37
CA SER A 190 3.00 -4.17 4.73
C SER A 190 2.01 -4.35 5.89
N SER A 191 1.30 -5.48 5.95
CA SER A 191 0.36 -5.72 7.05
C SER A 191 0.26 -7.17 7.49
N VAL A 192 -0.02 -7.35 8.77
CA VAL A 192 -0.47 -8.60 9.35
C VAL A 192 -1.96 -8.48 9.63
N VAL A 193 -2.76 -9.46 9.21
CA VAL A 193 -4.21 -9.48 9.40
C VAL A 193 -4.68 -10.72 10.16
N THR A 194 -5.70 -10.55 10.98
CA THR A 194 -6.44 -11.62 11.66
C THR A 194 -7.93 -11.46 11.37
N GLU A 195 -8.81 -12.27 11.95
CA GLU A 195 -10.26 -12.10 11.77
C GLU A 195 -10.83 -10.78 12.33
N ARG A 196 -10.11 -10.09 13.23
CA ARG A 196 -10.66 -8.97 14.01
C ARG A 196 -9.83 -7.70 13.98
N CYS A 197 -8.62 -7.77 13.43
CA CYS A 197 -7.75 -6.60 13.33
C CYS A 197 -6.62 -6.82 12.33
N ALA A 198 -5.98 -5.70 12.01
CA ALA A 198 -4.72 -5.63 11.32
C ALA A 198 -3.72 -4.78 12.08
N LEU A 199 -2.43 -5.09 11.92
CA LEU A 199 -1.34 -4.15 12.16
C LEU A 199 -0.68 -3.84 10.82
N VAL A 200 -0.61 -2.56 10.48
CA VAL A 200 -0.06 -2.09 9.21
C VAL A 200 1.19 -1.26 9.48
N MET A 201 2.28 -1.60 8.80
CA MET A 201 3.51 -0.82 8.70
C MET A 201 3.51 -0.11 7.35
N TYR A 202 3.60 1.21 7.33
CA TYR A 202 3.50 1.98 6.08
C TYR A 202 4.49 3.13 6.08
N ARG A 203 4.92 3.56 4.88
CA ARG A 203 5.83 4.71 4.75
C ARG A 203 5.07 6.03 4.61
N GLN A 204 5.68 7.09 5.08
CA GLN A 204 5.25 8.47 4.95
C GLN A 204 6.43 9.28 4.40
N GLY A 205 6.58 9.27 3.08
CA GLY A 205 7.73 9.84 2.36
C GLY A 205 8.79 8.79 2.01
N LEU A 206 9.98 9.29 1.67
CA LEU A 206 11.15 8.48 1.33
C LEU A 206 11.71 7.81 2.58
N VAL A 207 12.01 6.51 2.48
CA VAL A 207 12.66 5.76 3.58
C VAL A 207 14.10 6.21 3.74
N ILE A 208 14.46 6.67 4.94
CA ILE A 208 15.80 7.16 5.25
C ILE A 208 16.63 6.14 6.05
N GLU A 209 17.95 6.30 6.00
CA GLU A 209 18.91 5.42 6.70
C GLU A 209 18.65 5.33 8.21
N ASP A 210 18.31 6.45 8.86
CA ASP A 210 17.99 6.48 10.30
C ASP A 210 16.86 5.50 10.65
N ASP A 211 15.82 5.41 9.82
CA ASP A 211 14.69 4.51 10.07
C ASP A 211 15.11 3.05 9.91
N TYR A 212 15.99 2.76 8.95
CA TYR A 212 16.58 1.44 8.77
C TYR A 212 17.41 1.03 9.99
N ILE A 213 18.31 1.91 10.47
CA ILE A 213 19.14 1.66 11.65
C ILE A 213 18.29 1.45 12.90
N ASN A 214 17.27 2.30 13.10
CA ASN A 214 16.37 2.22 14.25
C ASN A 214 15.58 0.90 14.25
N ILE A 215 14.99 0.51 13.13
CA ILE A 215 14.24 -0.75 13.01
C ILE A 215 15.16 -1.96 13.23
N LYS A 216 16.35 -2.00 12.61
CA LYS A 216 17.32 -3.10 12.82
C LYS A 216 17.80 -3.17 14.28
N SER A 217 17.85 -2.03 14.97
CA SER A 217 18.15 -1.91 16.40
C SER A 217 16.94 -2.13 17.31
N ARG A 218 15.78 -2.53 16.76
CA ARG A 218 14.51 -2.76 17.47
C ARG A 218 13.97 -1.53 18.21
N LYS A 219 14.29 -0.33 17.71
CA LYS A 219 13.75 0.94 18.18
C LYS A 219 12.67 1.38 17.20
N TYR A 220 11.41 1.19 17.59
CA TYR A 220 10.26 1.50 16.72
C TYR A 220 9.59 2.84 17.07
N GLU A 221 10.13 3.55 18.05
CA GLU A 221 9.66 4.87 18.48
C GLU A 221 10.33 5.97 17.64
N ASN A 222 9.57 7.02 17.31
CA ASN A 222 10.06 8.22 16.61
C ASN A 222 10.69 7.96 15.22
N LEU A 223 10.23 6.94 14.50
CA LEU A 223 10.56 6.75 13.09
C LEU A 223 10.06 7.95 12.27
N LYS A 224 10.88 8.45 11.35
CA LYS A 224 10.60 9.71 10.62
C LYS A 224 9.72 9.48 9.41
N SER A 225 9.97 8.42 8.65
CA SER A 225 9.26 8.11 7.40
C SER A 225 8.49 6.79 7.44
N ILE A 226 8.41 6.12 8.59
CA ILE A 226 7.69 4.86 8.75
C ILE A 226 6.73 4.98 9.94
N LYS A 227 5.51 4.47 9.77
CA LYS A 227 4.49 4.46 10.80
C LYS A 227 3.87 3.08 10.95
N PHE A 228 3.32 2.85 12.14
CA PHE A 228 2.53 1.68 12.46
C PHE A 228 1.13 2.11 12.85
N ILE A 229 0.12 1.41 12.34
CA ILE A 229 -1.27 1.63 12.72
C ILE A 229 -2.00 0.32 12.93
N LYS A 230 -2.80 0.27 14.00
CA LYS A 230 -3.72 -0.84 14.25
C LYS A 230 -5.09 -0.49 13.69
N ILE A 231 -5.65 -1.38 12.89
CA ILE A 231 -7.01 -1.26 12.33
C ILE A 231 -7.86 -2.35 12.99
N VAL A 232 -9.05 -2.00 13.47
CA VAL A 232 -10.03 -2.92 14.04
C VAL A 232 -11.27 -2.87 13.16
N TYR A 233 -11.80 -4.04 12.80
CA TYR A 233 -12.94 -4.21 11.90
C TYR A 233 -13.78 -5.41 12.30
#